data_AF-A0A498DF00-F1
#
_entry.id   AF-A0A498DF00-F1
#
_cell.length_a   1.000
_cell.length_b   1.000
_cell.length_c   1.000
_cell.angle_alpha   90.00
_cell.angle_beta   90.00
_cell.angle_gamma   90.00
#
_symmetry.space_group_name_H-M   'P 1'
#
loop_
_entity.id
_entity.type
_entity.pdbx_description
1 polymer ?
#
loop_
_entity_poly.entity_id
_entity_poly.type
_entity_poly.pdbx_seq_one_letter_code
_entity_poly.pdbx_strand_id
1 'polypeptide(L)'
;MQIKESHASPVPKRLKDARQAKGLSQKELGIAAGIDEFSASPRMNQYERGKHTPDFSMLKKLAKVLGVPTAYFYADDDWLASAICALNKLPEDEKKNFSATD
;
A
#
# COMPACT_ATOMS: atom_id res chain seq x y z
N MET A 1 12.39 19.87 -19.58
CA MET A 1 11.95 18.48 -19.33
C MET A 1 10.61 18.57 -18.61
N GLN A 2 9.50 18.40 -19.31
CA GLN A 2 8.18 18.42 -18.67
C GLN A 2 8.00 17.12 -17.89
N ILE A 3 7.86 17.23 -16.57
CA ILE A 3 7.35 16.14 -15.74
C ILE A 3 5.89 15.97 -16.17
N LYS A 4 5.58 14.86 -16.85
CA LYS A 4 4.18 14.48 -17.08
C LYS A 4 3.63 14.05 -15.73
N GLU A 5 2.91 14.93 -15.05
CA GLU A 5 2.09 14.52 -13.91
C GLU A 5 1.02 13.54 -14.41
N SER A 6 1.12 12.28 -13.97
CA SER A 6 0.01 11.36 -14.12
C SER A 6 -0.99 11.62 -12.99
N HIS A 7 -2.19 12.10 -13.30
CA HIS A 7 -3.29 12.22 -12.32
C HIS A 7 -3.84 10.87 -11.81
N ALA A 8 -3.11 9.77 -12.04
CA ALA A 8 -3.50 8.44 -11.61
C ALA A 8 -3.08 8.24 -10.15
N SER A 9 -4.02 7.74 -9.33
CA SER A 9 -3.72 7.37 -7.95
C SER A 9 -2.54 6.38 -7.89
N PRO A 10 -1.60 6.52 -6.94
CA PRO A 10 -0.50 5.57 -6.75
C PRO A 10 -0.97 4.24 -6.13
N VAL A 11 -2.18 4.20 -5.57
CA VAL A 11 -2.74 3.04 -4.84
C VAL A 11 -2.65 1.72 -5.62
N PRO A 12 -3.01 1.63 -6.91
CA PRO A 12 -2.95 0.38 -7.66
C PRO A 12 -1.52 -0.19 -7.77
N LYS A 13 -0.54 0.68 -8.06
CA LYS A 13 0.88 0.30 -8.11
C LYS A 13 1.35 -0.15 -6.74
N ARG A 14 1.14 0.67 -5.71
CA ARG A 14 1.59 0.38 -4.33
C ARG A 14 0.98 -0.91 -3.78
N LEU A 15 -0.30 -1.14 -4.03
CA LEU A 15 -0.97 -2.38 -3.63
C LEU A 15 -0.31 -3.61 -4.27
N LYS A 16 -0.08 -3.55 -5.59
CA LYS A 16 0.57 -4.64 -6.33
C LYS A 16 2.00 -4.88 -5.84
N ASP A 17 2.79 -3.81 -5.68
CA ASP A 17 4.19 -3.89 -5.24
C ASP A 17 4.29 -4.55 -3.86
N ALA A 18 3.51 -4.08 -2.88
CA ALA A 18 3.51 -4.64 -1.53
C ALA A 18 3.01 -6.09 -1.51
N ARG A 19 1.99 -6.42 -2.31
CA ARG A 19 1.51 -7.81 -2.44
C ARG A 19 2.58 -8.73 -2.99
N GLN A 20 3.25 -8.33 -4.06
CA GLN A 20 4.31 -9.12 -4.68
C GLN A 20 5.51 -9.29 -3.74
N ALA A 21 5.90 -8.23 -3.01
CA ALA A 21 6.93 -8.32 -1.99
C ALA A 21 6.58 -9.27 -0.84
N LYS A 22 5.28 -9.42 -0.52
CA LYS A 22 4.77 -10.39 0.47
C LYS A 22 4.61 -11.81 -0.10
N GLY A 23 4.77 -12.01 -1.41
CA GLY A 23 4.62 -13.31 -2.06
C GLY A 23 3.18 -13.83 -2.14
N LEU A 24 2.18 -12.95 -2.00
CA LEU A 24 0.76 -13.35 -2.00
C LEU A 24 0.15 -13.27 -3.40
N SER A 25 -0.74 -14.19 -3.73
CA SER A 25 -1.68 -14.04 -4.85
C SER A 25 -2.75 -12.99 -4.51
N GLN A 26 -3.45 -12.51 -5.53
CA GLN A 26 -4.60 -11.61 -5.36
C GLN A 26 -5.71 -12.26 -4.51
N LYS A 27 -5.99 -13.55 -4.73
CA LYS A 27 -7.00 -14.28 -3.96
C LYS A 27 -6.60 -14.35 -2.47
N GLU A 28 -5.37 -14.74 -2.18
CA GLU A 28 -4.87 -14.86 -0.79
C GLU A 28 -4.90 -13.52 -0.06
N LEU A 29 -4.46 -12.44 -0.69
CA LEU A 29 -4.51 -11.10 -0.09
C LEU A 29 -5.96 -10.67 0.20
N GLY A 30 -6.86 -10.87 -0.76
CA GLY A 30 -8.27 -10.50 -0.58
C GLY A 30 -8.91 -11.24 0.59
N ILE A 31 -8.71 -12.55 0.68
CA ILE A 31 -9.23 -13.39 1.79
C ILE A 31 -8.63 -12.93 3.12
N ALA A 32 -7.31 -12.75 3.19
CA ALA A 32 -6.62 -12.31 4.40
C ALA A 32 -7.08 -10.91 4.87
N ALA A 33 -7.50 -10.05 3.94
CA ALA A 33 -8.08 -8.74 4.24
C ALA A 33 -9.59 -8.78 4.58
N GLY A 34 -10.19 -9.97 4.65
CA GLY A 34 -11.59 -10.19 5.01
C GLY A 34 -12.58 -9.96 3.88
N ILE A 35 -12.15 -10.10 2.62
CA ILE A 35 -13.06 -10.17 1.47
C ILE A 35 -13.50 -11.63 1.28
N ASP A 36 -14.78 -11.80 0.98
CA ASP A 36 -15.36 -13.11 0.66
C ASP A 36 -14.56 -13.85 -0.42
N GLU A 37 -14.34 -15.15 -0.22
CA GLU A 37 -13.45 -15.99 -1.03
C GLU A 37 -13.79 -15.93 -2.54
N PHE A 38 -15.07 -15.94 -2.89
CA PHE A 38 -15.52 -15.94 -4.28
C PHE A 38 -15.34 -14.57 -4.95
N SER A 39 -15.24 -13.50 -4.15
CA SER A 39 -15.02 -12.13 -4.63
C SER A 39 -13.60 -11.60 -4.45
N ALA A 40 -12.73 -12.32 -3.72
CA ALA A 40 -11.39 -11.87 -3.34
C ALA A 40 -10.49 -11.56 -4.56
N SER A 41 -10.31 -12.53 -5.45
CA SER A 41 -9.48 -12.36 -6.65
C SER A 41 -9.99 -11.26 -7.58
N PRO A 42 -11.27 -11.23 -8.01
CA PRO A 42 -11.75 -10.18 -8.92
C PRO A 42 -11.67 -8.78 -8.28
N ARG A 43 -11.95 -8.65 -6.98
CA ARG A 43 -11.88 -7.37 -6.27
C ARG A 43 -10.44 -6.85 -6.16
N MET A 44 -9.48 -7.71 -5.81
CA MET A 44 -8.06 -7.33 -5.79
C MET A 44 -7.54 -6.94 -7.18
N ASN A 45 -7.93 -7.68 -8.22
CA ASN A 45 -7.58 -7.31 -9.60
C ASN A 45 -8.14 -5.93 -9.99
N GLN A 46 -9.37 -5.60 -9.60
CA GLN A 46 -9.95 -4.27 -9.85
C GLN A 46 -9.18 -3.16 -9.14
N TYR A 47 -8.72 -3.40 -7.92
CA TYR A 47 -7.90 -2.45 -7.15
C TYR A 47 -6.52 -2.26 -7.79
N GLU A 48 -5.81 -3.34 -8.13
CA GLU A 48 -4.47 -3.29 -8.76
C GLU A 48 -4.47 -2.72 -10.18
N ARG A 49 -5.62 -2.73 -10.86
CA ARG A 49 -5.81 -2.07 -12.16
C ARG A 49 -6.33 -0.64 -12.05
N GLY A 50 -6.65 -0.16 -10.85
CA GLY A 50 -7.24 1.16 -10.63
C GLY A 50 -8.68 1.31 -11.16
N LYS A 51 -9.38 0.20 -11.43
CA LYS A 51 -10.79 0.24 -11.84
C LYS A 51 -11.70 0.66 -10.68
N HIS A 52 -11.35 0.23 -9.48
CA HIS A 52 -11.98 0.67 -8.24
C HIS A 52 -10.90 1.07 -7.24
N THR A 53 -11.22 2.04 -6.40
CA THR A 53 -10.35 2.45 -5.30
C THR A 53 -10.88 1.81 -4.02
N PRO A 54 -10.08 1.04 -3.28
CA PRO A 54 -10.47 0.60 -1.94
C PRO A 54 -10.68 1.83 -1.06
N ASP A 55 -11.72 1.80 -0.22
CA ASP A 55 -11.87 2.83 0.80
C ASP A 55 -10.75 2.73 1.85
N PHE A 56 -10.66 3.75 2.70
CA PHE A 56 -9.62 3.81 3.71
C PHE A 56 -9.68 2.65 4.71
N SER A 57 -10.86 2.14 5.03
CA SER A 57 -11.04 0.99 5.93
C SER A 57 -10.44 -0.27 5.31
N MET A 58 -10.68 -0.50 4.03
CA MET A 58 -10.10 -1.59 3.27
C MET A 58 -8.58 -1.45 3.12
N LEU A 59 -8.07 -0.24 2.85
CA LEU A 59 -6.64 0.02 2.82
C LEU A 59 -5.96 -0.29 4.16
N LYS A 60 -6.58 0.02 5.30
CA LYS A 60 -6.05 -0.37 6.63
C LYS A 60 -5.95 -1.89 6.78
N LYS A 61 -6.96 -2.64 6.33
CA LYS A 61 -6.95 -4.12 6.38
C LYS A 61 -5.84 -4.68 5.50
N LEU A 62 -5.70 -4.17 4.27
CA LEU A 62 -4.64 -4.56 3.34
C LEU A 62 -3.25 -4.23 3.91
N ALA A 63 -3.06 -3.02 4.44
CA ALA A 63 -1.82 -2.59 5.12
C ALA A 63 -1.40 -3.57 6.22
N LYS A 64 -2.35 -3.97 7.08
CA LYS A 64 -2.09 -4.92 8.16
C LYS A 64 -1.60 -6.28 7.65
N VAL A 65 -2.23 -6.83 6.60
CA VAL A 65 -1.82 -8.11 5.99
C VAL A 65 -0.43 -7.99 5.34
N LEU A 66 -0.18 -6.89 4.64
CA LEU A 66 1.04 -6.66 3.88
C LEU A 66 2.22 -6.24 4.76
N GLY A 67 1.97 -5.74 5.98
CA GLY A 67 3.00 -5.27 6.89
C GLY A 67 3.61 -3.93 6.46
N VAL A 68 2.79 -3.06 5.86
CA VAL A 68 3.19 -1.70 5.44
C VAL A 68 2.27 -0.66 6.08
N PRO A 69 2.72 0.59 6.32
CA PRO A 69 1.85 1.67 6.77
C PRO A 69 0.74 1.95 5.76
N THR A 70 -0.45 2.38 6.22
CA THR A 70 -1.53 2.75 5.29
C THR A 70 -1.13 3.93 4.39
N ALA A 71 -0.29 4.84 4.87
CA ALA A 71 0.26 5.95 4.08
C ALA A 71 1.07 5.50 2.86
N TYR A 72 1.67 4.30 2.90
CA TYR A 72 2.45 3.73 1.79
C TYR A 72 1.65 3.68 0.48
N PHE A 73 0.33 3.43 0.55
CA PHE A 73 -0.51 3.34 -0.65
C PHE A 73 -0.66 4.67 -1.39
N TYR A 74 -0.36 5.79 -0.73
CA TYR A 74 -0.47 7.13 -1.29
C TYR A 74 0.90 7.75 -1.63
N ALA A 75 1.99 6.98 -1.59
CA ALA A 75 3.30 7.47 -1.96
C ALA A 75 3.44 7.56 -3.49
N ASP A 76 3.65 8.76 -4.02
CA ASP A 76 3.71 9.01 -5.46
C ASP A 76 4.95 8.38 -6.12
N ASP A 77 6.09 8.35 -5.43
CA ASP A 77 7.34 7.78 -5.93
C ASP A 77 7.93 6.70 -5.01
N ASP A 78 8.86 5.93 -5.57
CA ASP A 78 9.45 4.76 -4.92
C ASP A 78 10.37 5.15 -3.74
N TRP A 79 10.95 6.34 -3.77
CA TRP A 79 11.77 6.87 -2.68
C TRP A 79 10.90 7.15 -1.44
N LEU A 80 9.79 7.88 -1.60
CA LEU A 80 8.85 8.18 -0.52
C LEU A 80 8.22 6.90 0.03
N ALA A 81 7.84 5.98 -0.85
CA ALA A 81 7.29 4.68 -0.45
C ALA A 81 8.27 3.88 0.42
N SER A 82 9.56 3.92 0.06
CA SER A 82 10.63 3.28 0.82
C SER A 82 10.87 3.98 2.15
N ALA A 83 10.89 5.32 2.17
CA ALA A 83 11.05 6.13 3.38
C ALA A 83 9.93 5.86 4.40
N ILE A 84 8.67 5.83 3.96
CA ILE A 84 7.52 5.50 4.82
C ILE A 84 7.69 4.12 5.47
N CYS A 85 8.11 3.12 4.69
CA CYS A 85 8.36 1.78 5.21
C CYS A 85 9.54 1.72 6.18
N ALA A 86 10.61 2.48 5.92
CA ALA A 86 11.78 2.55 6.80
C ALA A 86 11.43 3.20 8.14
N LEU A 87 10.75 4.36 8.12
CA LEU A 87 10.31 5.07 9.32
C LEU A 87 9.38 4.21 10.19
N ASN A 88 8.52 3.41 9.57
CA ASN A 88 7.63 2.50 10.32
C ASN A 88 8.38 1.40 11.08
N LYS A 89 9.56 0.99 10.59
CA LYS A 89 10.41 -0.04 11.21
C LYS A 89 11.31 0.49 12.32
N LEU A 90 11.42 1.81 12.48
CA LEU A 90 12.23 2.39 13.54
C LEU A 90 11.75 1.90 14.92
N PRO A 91 12.67 1.68 15.87
CA PRO A 91 12.33 1.50 17.28
C PRO A 91 11.50 2.68 17.81
N GLU A 92 10.67 2.44 18.83
CA GLU A 92 9.76 3.46 19.36
C GLU A 92 10.48 4.65 20.00
N ASP A 93 11.67 4.43 20.56
CA ASP A 93 12.55 5.47 21.08
C ASP A 93 13.11 6.36 19.96
N GLU A 94 13.53 5.77 18.84
CA GLU A 94 13.98 6.52 17.66
C GLU A 94 12.82 7.29 17.01
N LYS A 95 11.62 6.70 16.93
CA LYS A 95 10.42 7.40 16.40
C LYS A 95 10.04 8.62 17.22
N LYS A 96 10.13 8.55 18.55
CA LYS A 96 9.82 9.68 19.44
C LYS A 96 10.79 10.85 19.26
N ASN A 97 12.04 10.54 18.91
CA ASN A 97 13.10 11.51 18.70
C ASN A 97 13.27 11.91 17.24
N PHE A 98 12.48 11.33 16.32
CA PHE A 98 12.53 11.66 14.92
C PHE A 98 12.00 13.07 14.69
N SER A 99 12.88 13.97 14.25
CA SER A 99 12.52 15.29 13.76
C SER A 99 12.84 15.38 12.27
N ALA A 100 11.85 15.77 11.46
CA ALA A 100 12.02 15.93 10.02
C ALA A 100 12.65 17.28 9.63
N THR A 101 13.06 18.10 10.60
CA THR A 101 13.69 19.41 10.39
C THR A 101 15.20 19.31 10.48
N ASP A 102 15.88 19.74 9.42
CA ASP A 102 17.18 20.41 9.51
C ASP A 102 16.99 21.89 9.91
#